data_AF-A0A6G2PVR0-F1
#
_entry.id   AF-A0A6G2PVR0-F1
#
_cell.length_a   1.000
_cell.length_b   1.000
_cell.length_c   1.000
_cell.angle_alpha   90.00
_cell.angle_beta   90.00
_cell.angle_gamma   90.00
#
_symmetry.space_group_name_H-M   'P 1'
#
loop_
_entity.id
_entity.type
_entity.pdbx_description
1 polymer ?
#
loop_
_entity_poly.entity_id
_entity_poly.type
_entity_poly.pdbx_seq_one_letter_code
_entity_poly.pdbx_strand_id
1 'polypeptide(L)'
;MHDRSSRPHHSPRWAPAGIEAEVVRMRREHRIGPLRLAARTRIAASTAYRILVRHGLPALAACDRATGEPVRRYERSRPGDFI
;
A
#
# COMPACT_ATOMS: atom_id res chain seq x y z
N MET A 1 -0.33 -22.20 -22.29
CA MET A 1 0.71 -21.14 -22.29
C MET A 1 0.73 -20.58 -20.87
N HIS A 2 1.70 -20.94 -20.03
CA HIS A 2 1.74 -20.55 -18.62
C HIS A 2 2.50 -19.23 -18.48
N ASP A 3 1.84 -18.21 -17.93
CA ASP A 3 2.47 -16.93 -17.57
C ASP A 3 3.52 -17.20 -16.47
N ARG A 4 4.78 -17.32 -16.87
CA ARG A 4 5.89 -17.40 -15.92
C ARG A 4 6.15 -15.99 -15.45
N SER A 5 5.84 -15.72 -14.19
CA SER A 5 6.11 -14.43 -13.58
C SER A 5 7.58 -14.05 -13.77
N SER A 6 7.86 -13.04 -14.61
CA SER A 6 9.21 -12.48 -14.82
C SER A 6 9.74 -11.69 -13.62
N ARG A 7 9.18 -11.93 -12.44
CA ARG A 7 9.60 -11.25 -11.21
C ARG A 7 10.90 -11.89 -10.74
N PRO A 8 11.94 -11.09 -10.45
CA PRO A 8 13.21 -11.63 -9.98
C PRO A 8 13.01 -12.43 -8.70
N HIS A 9 13.51 -13.66 -8.68
CA HIS A 9 13.46 -14.57 -7.51
C HIS A 9 14.19 -13.99 -6.29
N HIS A 10 15.16 -13.12 -6.51
CA HIS A 10 15.94 -12.48 -5.46
C HIS A 10 16.23 -11.02 -5.85
N SER A 11 15.81 -10.08 -5.01
CA SER A 11 16.19 -8.68 -5.15
C SER A 11 17.14 -8.34 -3.99
N PRO A 12 18.47 -8.23 -4.19
CA PRO A 12 19.39 -7.89 -3.10
C PRO A 12 19.17 -6.47 -2.53
N ARG A 13 18.35 -5.65 -3.20
CA ARG A 13 17.83 -4.35 -2.70
C ARG A 13 16.44 -4.47 -2.07
N TRP A 14 15.92 -5.67 -1.85
CA TRP A 14 14.70 -5.83 -1.07
C TRP A 14 14.96 -5.29 0.33
N ALA A 15 14.05 -4.46 0.83
CA ALA A 15 14.04 -4.18 2.25
C ALA A 15 13.97 -5.53 2.98
N PRO A 16 14.80 -5.77 4.01
CA PRO A 16 14.71 -6.98 4.81
C PRO A 16 13.26 -7.21 5.24
N ALA A 17 12.78 -8.46 5.25
CA ALA A 17 11.39 -8.77 5.56
C ALA A 17 10.89 -8.12 6.88
N GLY A 18 11.79 -7.93 7.85
CA GLY A 18 11.51 -7.19 9.08
C GLY A 18 11.14 -5.71 8.86
N ILE A 19 11.81 -5.02 7.94
CA ILE A 19 11.51 -3.62 7.59
C ILE A 19 10.18 -3.53 6.84
N GLU A 20 9.87 -4.47 5.94
CA GLU A 20 8.57 -4.49 5.26
C GLU A 20 7.42 -4.68 6.27
N ALA A 21 7.57 -5.62 7.20
CA ALA A 21 6.62 -5.84 8.29
C ALA A 21 6.46 -4.60 9.19
N GLU A 22 7.56 -3.93 9.53
CA GLU A 22 7.53 -2.70 10.33
C GLU A 22 6.81 -1.56 9.62
N VAL A 23 7.08 -1.34 8.33
CA VAL A 23 6.40 -0.33 7.51
C VAL A 23 4.89 -0.60 7.47
N VAL A 24 4.48 -1.85 7.26
CA VAL A 24 3.07 -2.26 7.24
C VAL A 24 2.41 -2.06 8.60
N ARG A 25 3.09 -2.45 9.69
CA ARG A 25 2.61 -2.25 11.07
C ARG A 25 2.40 -0.77 11.37
N MET A 26 3.43 0.06 11.16
CA MET A 26 3.37 1.50 11.38
C MET A 26 2.30 2.17 10.52
N ARG A 27 2.11 1.70 9.28
CA ARG A 27 1.06 2.21 8.40
C ARG A 27 -0.33 1.98 9.00
N ARG A 28 -0.59 0.78 9.52
CA ARG A 28 -1.89 0.41 10.11
C ARG A 28 -2.14 1.15 11.43
N GLU A 29 -1.12 1.23 12.28
CA GLU A 29 -1.22 1.81 13.62
C GLU A 29 -1.34 3.35 13.60
N HIS A 30 -0.51 4.01 12.79
CA HIS A 30 -0.39 5.47 12.83
C HIS A 30 -1.06 6.18 11.65
N ARG A 31 -1.48 5.44 10.60
CA ARG A 31 -2.10 6.01 9.39
C ARG A 31 -1.32 7.19 8.82
N ILE A 32 0.00 7.02 8.68
CA ILE A 32 0.92 8.04 8.18
C ILE A 32 1.41 7.76 6.76
N GLY A 33 1.73 8.82 6.03
CA GLY A 33 2.21 8.76 4.64
C GLY A 33 3.64 8.19 4.48
N PRO A 34 4.03 7.85 3.25
CA PRO A 34 5.31 7.19 2.94
C PRO A 34 6.54 7.99 3.40
N LEU A 35 6.50 9.33 3.36
CA LEU A 35 7.60 10.16 3.85
C LEU A 35 7.82 10.04 5.37
N ARG A 36 6.74 10.00 6.15
CA ARG A 36 6.82 9.84 7.61
C ARG A 36 7.18 8.42 8.04
N LEU A 37 6.78 7.43 7.24
CA LEU A 37 7.20 6.03 7.42
C LEU A 37 8.70 5.90 7.17
N ALA A 38 9.17 6.43 6.03
CA ALA A 38 10.58 6.46 5.66
C ALA A 38 11.48 7.09 6.74
N ALA A 39 11.06 8.23 7.31
CA ALA A 39 11.79 8.87 8.40
C ALA A 39 11.91 7.99 9.65
N ARG A 40 10.88 7.19 9.96
CA ARG A 40 10.84 6.32 11.15
C ARG A 40 11.60 5.02 10.95
N THR A 41 11.46 4.40 9.78
CA THR A 41 12.07 3.09 9.45
C THR A 41 13.42 3.22 8.73
N ARG A 42 13.95 4.44 8.58
CA ARG A 42 15.24 4.76 7.93
C ARG A 42 15.41 4.16 6.53
N ILE A 43 14.36 4.22 5.71
CA ILE A 43 14.39 3.83 4.29
C ILE A 43 14.03 5.02 3.39
N ALA A 44 14.32 4.91 2.09
CA ALA A 44 13.85 5.91 1.13
C ALA A 44 12.31 5.93 1.03
N ALA A 45 11.72 7.12 0.89
CA ALA A 45 10.26 7.27 0.72
C ALA A 45 9.71 6.49 -0.49
N SER A 46 10.48 6.38 -1.57
CA SER A 46 10.15 5.56 -2.73
C SER A 46 10.09 4.06 -2.39
N THR A 47 10.93 3.60 -1.46
CA THR A 47 10.91 2.20 -0.98
C THR A 47 9.70 1.96 -0.09
N ALA A 48 9.40 2.88 0.83
CA ALA A 48 8.18 2.81 1.63
C ALA A 48 6.93 2.77 0.73
N TYR A 49 6.85 3.63 -0.29
CA TYR A 49 5.76 3.61 -1.26
C TYR A 49 5.64 2.26 -1.99
N ARG A 50 6.75 1.70 -2.49
CA ARG A 50 6.74 0.39 -3.16
C ARG A 50 6.29 -0.74 -2.24
N ILE A 51 6.69 -0.72 -0.97
CA ILE A 51 6.24 -1.69 0.04
C ILE A 51 4.72 -1.58 0.22
N LEU A 52 4.19 -0.36 0.42
CA LEU A 52 2.75 -0.14 0.58
C LEU A 52 1.95 -0.66 -0.62
N VAL A 53 2.40 -0.35 -1.85
CA VAL A 53 1.76 -0.84 -3.08
C VAL A 53 1.78 -2.38 -3.15
N ARG A 54 2.90 -3.03 -2.79
CA ARG A 54 2.99 -4.50 -2.80
C ARG A 54 2.05 -5.14 -1.79
N HIS A 55 1.85 -4.52 -0.63
CA HIS A 55 0.94 -4.99 0.41
C HIS A 55 -0.52 -4.52 0.21
N GLY A 56 -0.85 -3.93 -0.94
CA GLY A 56 -2.22 -3.50 -1.24
C GLY A 56 -2.73 -2.36 -0.36
N LEU A 57 -1.82 -1.56 0.21
CA LEU A 57 -2.15 -0.41 1.06
C LEU A 57 -2.13 0.86 0.20
N PRO A 58 -3.29 1.41 -0.19
CA PRO A 58 -3.36 2.57 -1.07
C PRO A 58 -2.90 3.85 -0.36
N ALA A 59 -2.73 4.93 -1.12
CA ALA A 59 -2.47 6.25 -0.55
C ALA A 59 -3.57 6.65 0.45
N LEU A 60 -3.21 7.40 1.51
CA LEU A 60 -4.21 7.81 2.53
C LEU A 60 -5.34 8.65 1.92
N ALA A 61 -5.04 9.40 0.87
CA ALA A 61 -6.04 10.18 0.14
C ALA A 61 -7.07 9.31 -0.58
N ALA A 62 -6.73 8.05 -0.86
CA ALA A 62 -7.62 7.05 -1.44
C ALA A 62 -8.24 6.12 -0.37
N CYS A 63 -7.95 6.35 0.91
CA CYS A 63 -8.61 5.69 2.02
C CYS A 63 -9.71 6.59 2.58
N ASP A 64 -10.82 5.98 2.98
CA ASP A 64 -11.83 6.67 3.77
C ASP A 64 -11.23 7.10 5.12
N ARG A 65 -11.51 8.33 5.54
CA ARG A 65 -10.87 8.92 6.72
C ARG A 65 -11.36 8.30 8.03
N ALA A 66 -12.61 7.81 8.06
CA ALA A 66 -13.21 7.22 9.25
C ALA A 66 -12.76 5.77 9.45
N THR A 67 -12.73 4.99 8.36
CA THR A 67 -12.47 3.54 8.39
C THR A 67 -11.01 3.19 8.08
N GLY A 68 -10.29 4.02 7.32
CA GLY A 68 -8.94 3.71 6.82
C GLY A 68 -8.91 2.68 5.70
N GLU A 69 -10.08 2.20 5.26
CA GLU A 69 -10.22 1.27 4.15
C GLU A 69 -10.13 2.01 2.81
N PRO A 70 -9.67 1.36 1.73
CA PRO A 70 -9.73 1.93 0.38
C PRO A 70 -11.16 2.38 0.07
N VAL A 71 -11.34 3.62 -0.39
CA VAL A 71 -12.65 4.14 -0.79
C VAL A 71 -13.18 3.27 -1.92
N ARG A 72 -14.20 2.45 -1.65
CA ARG A 72 -14.92 1.71 -2.68
C ARG A 72 -15.88 2.67 -3.35
N ARG A 73 -15.58 3.06 -4.58
CA ARG A 73 -16.51 3.82 -5.41
C ARG A 73 -17.62 2.87 -5.84
N TYR A 74 -18.86 3.15 -5.44
CA TYR A 74 -20.02 2.47 -5.98
C TYR A 74 -20.20 2.91 -7.43
N GLU A 75 -19.73 2.12 -8.39
CA GLU A 75 -20.12 2.26 -9.79
C GLU A 75 -21.43 1.52 -10.00
N ARG A 76 -22.54 2.27 -10.08
CA ARG A 76 -23.84 1.71 -10.51
C ARG A 76 -23.82 1.60 -12.03
N SER A 77 -24.17 0.43 -12.53
CA SER A 77 -24.12 0.12 -13.98
C SER A 77 -25.14 0.90 -14.81
N ARG A 78 -26.16 1.53 -14.18
CA ARG A 78 -27.20 2.30 -14.85
C ARG A 78 -27.54 3.58 -14.08
N PRO A 79 -27.74 4.72 -14.78
CA PRO A 79 -28.30 5.92 -14.15
C PRO A 79 -29.75 5.68 -13.73
N GLY A 80 -30.15 6.20 -12.56
CA GLY A 80 -31.54 6.13 -12.04
C GLY A 80 -31.75 5.21 -10.84
N ASP A 81 -30.70 4.53 -10.40
CA ASP A 81 -30.78 3.52 -9.36
C ASP A 81 -30.52 4.21 -7.99
N PHE A 82 -31.56 4.79 -7.39
CA PHE A 82 -31.58 5.35 -6.04
C PHE A 82 -32.64 4.58 -5.24
N ILE A 83 -32.29 4.05 -4.07
CA ILE A 83 -33.22 3.44 -3.10
C ILE A 83 -33.63 4.55 -2.13
#